data_AF-A0A8B2NM63-F1
#
_entry.id   AF-A0A8B2NM63-F1
#
_cell.length_a   1.000
_cell.length_b   1.000
_cell.length_c   1.000
_cell.angle_alpha   90.00
_cell.angle_beta   90.00
_cell.angle_gamma   90.00
#
_symmetry.space_group_name_H-M   'P 1'
#
loop_
_entity.id
_entity.type
_entity.pdbx_description
1 polymer ?
#
loop_
_entity_poly.entity_id
_entity_poly.type
_entity_poly.pdbx_seq_one_letter_code
_entity_poly.pdbx_strand_id
1 'polypeptide(L)'
;MEQLQKIINDRIAFMLGQQALRSIMLQSENEALRAEADALRAEVERLRRPAEDQKGSLHGLRKAGARQWAESGATENEVASFLAHRGTRTASTYTREADRQRLSDSGWEKVKAATNLAQPSKKVGRTGGETP
;
A
#
# COMPACT_ATOMS: atom_id res chain seq x y z
N MET A 1 57.75 -63.28 -3.01
CA MET A 1 56.59 -62.82 -3.80
C MET A 1 55.36 -62.59 -2.94
N GLU A 2 54.98 -63.52 -2.06
CA GLU A 2 53.77 -63.43 -1.23
C GLU A 2 53.74 -62.26 -0.22
N GLN A 3 54.87 -61.96 0.45
CA GLN A 3 54.97 -60.83 1.37
C GLN A 3 54.78 -59.46 0.68
N LEU A 4 55.26 -59.32 -0.56
CA LEU A 4 55.09 -58.08 -1.34
C LEU A 4 53.62 -57.86 -1.72
N GLN A 5 52.93 -58.93 -2.13
CA GLN A 5 51.50 -58.87 -2.44
C GLN A 5 50.67 -58.48 -1.21
N LYS A 6 51.03 -59.00 -0.04
CA LYS A 6 50.38 -58.61 1.22
C LYS A 6 50.55 -57.13 1.53
N ILE A 7 51.77 -56.60 1.40
CA ILE A 7 52.05 -55.17 1.63
C ILE A 7 51.26 -54.28 0.66
N ILE A 8 51.16 -54.68 -0.62
CA ILE A 8 50.40 -53.94 -1.63
C ILE A 8 48.90 -53.95 -1.28
N ASN A 9 48.34 -55.11 -0.92
CA ASN A 9 46.94 -55.24 -0.54
C ASN A 9 46.60 -54.42 0.71
N ASP A 10 47.46 -54.47 1.73
CA ASP A 10 47.29 -53.70 2.97
C ASP A 10 47.32 -52.19 2.70
N ARG A 11 48.18 -51.73 1.79
CA ARG A 11 48.26 -50.31 1.41
C ARG A 11 47.07 -49.85 0.56
N ILE A 12 46.57 -50.69 -0.33
CA ILE A 12 45.34 -50.42 -1.09
C ILE A 12 44.15 -50.30 -0.13
N ALA A 13 44.02 -51.24 0.81
CA ALA A 13 42.95 -51.22 1.81
C ALA A 13 43.00 -49.94 2.67
N PHE A 14 44.20 -49.50 3.07
CA PHE A 14 44.37 -48.25 3.81
C PHE A 14 43.95 -47.02 2.99
N MET A 15 44.39 -46.92 1.73
CA MET A 15 44.03 -45.77 0.87
C MET A 15 42.52 -45.73 0.58
N LEU A 16 41.89 -46.88 0.34
CA LEU A 16 40.44 -46.97 0.15
C LEU A 16 39.69 -46.59 1.44
N GLY A 17 40.19 -47.01 2.61
CA GLY A 17 39.64 -46.61 3.90
C GLY A 17 39.71 -45.09 4.12
N GLN A 18 40.84 -44.45 3.76
CA GLN A 18 40.96 -42.99 3.83
C GLN A 18 40.06 -42.27 2.82
N GLN A 19 39.89 -42.80 1.61
CA GLN A 19 38.98 -42.24 0.61
C GLN A 19 37.53 -42.31 1.07
N ALA A 20 37.10 -43.43 1.66
CA ALA A 20 35.75 -43.60 2.19
C ALA A 20 35.46 -42.60 3.32
N LEU A 21 36.38 -42.45 4.28
CA LEU A 21 36.24 -41.48 5.37
C LEU A 21 36.14 -40.04 4.85
N ARG A 22 36.97 -39.66 3.87
CA ARG A 22 36.91 -38.32 3.26
C ARG A 22 35.59 -38.10 2.52
N SER A 23 35.09 -39.10 1.80
CA SER A 23 33.81 -39.00 1.10
C SER A 23 32.65 -38.80 2.07
N ILE A 24 32.65 -39.51 3.21
CA ILE A 24 31.60 -39.38 4.24
C ILE A 24 31.62 -37.97 4.86
N MET A 25 32.80 -37.46 5.23
CA MET A 25 32.90 -36.09 5.75
C MET A 25 32.37 -35.06 4.75
N LEU A 26 32.80 -35.15 3.50
CA LEU A 26 32.34 -34.24 2.45
C LEU A 26 30.82 -34.35 2.21
N GLN A 27 30.24 -35.54 2.32
CA GLN A 27 28.79 -35.71 2.22
C GLN A 27 28.06 -35.01 3.37
N SER A 28 28.53 -35.16 4.61
CA SER A 28 27.93 -34.47 5.76
C SER A 28 28.02 -32.94 5.68
N GLU A 29 29.14 -32.41 5.19
CA GLU A 29 29.32 -30.96 4.98
C GLU A 29 28.36 -30.45 3.89
N ASN A 30 28.20 -31.20 2.79
CA ASN A 30 27.26 -30.86 1.73
C ASN A 30 25.79 -30.91 2.19
N GLU A 31 25.44 -31.85 3.07
CA GLU A 31 24.09 -31.92 3.66
C GLU A 31 23.81 -30.71 4.56
N ALA A 32 24.77 -30.30 5.38
CA ALA A 32 24.64 -29.10 6.20
C ALA A 32 24.46 -27.82 5.35
N LEU A 33 25.27 -27.66 4.31
CA LEU A 33 25.16 -26.52 3.39
C LEU A 33 23.83 -26.49 2.63
N ARG A 34 23.28 -27.65 2.27
CA ARG A 34 21.96 -27.74 1.64
C ARG A 34 20.85 -27.33 2.60
N ALA A 35 20.90 -27.78 3.86
CA ALA A 35 19.94 -27.39 4.88
C ALA A 35 19.97 -25.88 5.13
N GLU A 36 21.16 -25.28 5.18
CA GLU A 36 21.31 -23.83 5.30
C GLU A 36 20.75 -23.08 4.08
N ALA A 37 21.01 -23.56 2.86
CA ALA A 37 20.46 -22.97 1.64
C ALA A 37 18.91 -23.02 1.62
N ASP A 38 18.32 -24.11 2.10
CA ASP A 38 16.86 -24.24 2.19
C ASP A 38 16.27 -23.33 3.27
N ALA A 39 16.97 -23.15 4.40
CA ALA A 39 16.58 -22.17 5.41
C ALA A 39 16.62 -20.72 4.89
N LEU A 40 17.68 -20.37 4.15
CA LEU A 40 17.80 -19.06 3.52
C LEU A 40 16.71 -18.82 2.46
N ARG A 41 16.37 -19.83 1.66
CA ARG A 41 15.24 -19.75 0.71
C ARG A 41 13.91 -19.53 1.42
N ALA A 42 13.67 -20.23 2.53
CA ALA A 42 12.45 -20.04 3.32
C ALA A 42 12.35 -18.63 3.89
N GLU A 43 13.47 -18.05 4.34
CA GLU A 43 13.52 -16.68 4.85
C GLU A 43 13.27 -15.63 3.75
N VAL A 44 13.86 -15.82 2.57
CA VAL A 44 13.57 -14.97 1.40
C VAL A 44 12.08 -14.97 1.07
N GLU A 45 11.42 -16.13 1.10
CA GLU A 45 9.99 -16.25 0.83
C GLU A 45 9.12 -15.65 1.96
N ARG A 46 9.57 -15.74 3.21
CA ARG A 46 8.94 -15.07 4.36
C ARG A 46 8.91 -13.55 4.18
N LEU A 47 10.02 -12.97 3.70
CA LEU A 47 10.14 -11.53 3.48
C LEU A 47 9.44 -11.05 2.21
N ARG A 48 9.35 -11.90 1.18
CA ARG A 48 8.66 -11.57 -0.09
C ARG A 48 7.16 -11.36 0.10
N ARG A 49 6.49 -12.25 0.85
CA ARG A 49 5.03 -12.20 1.07
C ARG A 49 4.49 -10.84 1.56
N PRO A 50 5.02 -10.22 2.63
CA PRO A 50 4.54 -8.92 3.09
C PRO A 50 4.83 -7.76 2.10
N ALA A 51 5.85 -7.88 1.25
CA ALA A 51 6.11 -6.90 0.20
C ALA A 51 5.06 -6.95 -0.93
N GLU A 52 4.47 -8.12 -1.18
CA GLU A 52 3.36 -8.26 -2.14
C GLU A 52 2.04 -7.67 -1.58
N ASP A 53 1.79 -7.84 -0.29
CA ASP A 53 0.61 -7.28 0.41
C ASP A 53 0.64 -5.74 0.49
N GLN A 54 1.83 -5.13 0.47
CA GLN A 54 1.98 -3.67 0.46
C GLN A 54 1.39 -2.98 -0.78
N LYS A 55 1.13 -3.70 -1.87
CA LYS A 55 0.47 -3.12 -3.05
C LYS A 55 -0.93 -2.58 -2.73
N GLY A 56 -1.66 -3.23 -1.83
CA GLY A 56 -2.95 -2.74 -1.33
C GLY A 56 -2.82 -1.46 -0.49
N SER A 57 -1.74 -1.39 0.31
CA SER A 57 -1.41 -0.23 1.15
C SER A 57 -1.01 0.99 0.32
N LEU A 58 -0.13 0.84 -0.68
CA LEU A 58 0.29 1.93 -1.55
C LEU A 58 -0.85 2.50 -2.40
N HIS A 59 -1.71 1.63 -2.95
CA HIS A 59 -2.90 2.06 -3.66
C HIS A 59 -3.87 2.82 -2.73
N GLY A 60 -4.05 2.33 -1.50
CA GLY A 60 -4.84 3.00 -0.47
C GLY A 60 -4.30 4.39 -0.13
N LEU A 61 -2.99 4.50 0.12
CA LEU A 61 -2.31 5.77 0.40
C LEU A 61 -2.48 6.78 -0.73
N ARG A 62 -2.36 6.33 -1.98
CA ARG A 62 -2.55 7.19 -3.15
C ARG A 62 -3.99 7.72 -3.23
N LYS A 63 -4.99 6.89 -2.96
CA LYS A 63 -6.40 7.35 -2.91
C LYS A 63 -6.64 8.33 -1.75
N ALA A 64 -6.07 8.06 -0.58
CA ALA A 64 -6.16 8.94 0.58
C ALA A 64 -5.53 10.31 0.29
N GLY A 65 -4.36 10.35 -0.34
CA GLY A 65 -3.72 11.59 -0.78
C GLY A 65 -4.58 12.40 -1.76
N ALA A 66 -5.22 11.73 -2.74
CA ALA A 66 -6.11 12.41 -3.67
C ALA A 66 -7.34 13.03 -2.99
N ARG A 67 -7.89 12.34 -1.98
CA ARG A 67 -8.99 12.87 -1.16
C ARG A 67 -8.55 14.12 -0.38
N GLN A 68 -7.39 14.06 0.27
CA GLN A 68 -6.85 15.20 1.03
C GLN A 68 -6.61 16.43 0.14
N TRP A 69 -6.09 16.23 -1.08
CA TRP A 69 -5.93 17.31 -2.06
C TRP A 69 -7.27 17.96 -2.43
N ALA A 70 -8.28 17.15 -2.75
CA ALA A 70 -9.62 17.65 -3.06
C ALA A 70 -10.27 18.39 -1.87
N GLU A 71 -10.11 17.86 -0.65
CA GLU A 71 -10.57 18.49 0.60
C GLU A 71 -9.81 19.78 0.92
N SER A 72 -8.61 19.97 0.37
CA SER A 72 -7.86 21.24 0.44
C SER A 72 -8.27 22.26 -0.63
N GLY A 73 -9.20 21.90 -1.53
CA GLY A 73 -9.73 22.77 -2.57
C GLY A 73 -9.02 22.65 -3.93
N ALA A 74 -8.22 21.60 -4.13
CA ALA A 74 -7.59 21.34 -5.42
C ALA A 74 -8.64 21.06 -6.51
N THR A 75 -8.36 21.56 -7.71
CA THR A 75 -9.16 21.33 -8.92
C THR A 75 -9.03 19.88 -9.41
N GLU A 76 -9.96 19.46 -10.27
CA GLU A 76 -9.92 18.13 -10.87
C GLU A 76 -8.61 17.84 -11.63
N ASN A 77 -8.04 18.85 -12.30
CA ASN A 77 -6.80 18.71 -13.05
C ASN A 77 -5.58 18.56 -12.13
N GLU A 78 -5.55 19.28 -11.00
CA GLU A 78 -4.48 19.16 -10.01
C GLU A 78 -4.51 17.78 -9.34
N VAL A 79 -5.70 17.30 -8.96
CA VAL A 79 -5.87 15.94 -8.41
C VAL A 79 -5.52 14.87 -9.47
N ALA A 80 -5.89 15.08 -10.74
CA ALA A 80 -5.49 14.18 -11.83
C ALA A 80 -3.97 14.16 -12.02
N SER A 81 -3.30 15.31 -11.89
CA SER A 81 -1.85 15.43 -12.00
C SER A 81 -1.12 14.74 -10.85
N PHE A 82 -1.61 14.91 -9.61
CA PHE A 82 -1.13 14.16 -8.44
C PHE A 82 -1.27 12.64 -8.64
N LEU A 83 -2.39 12.20 -9.23
CA LEU A 83 -2.61 10.81 -9.60
C LEU A 83 -1.90 10.41 -10.89
N ALA A 84 -1.13 11.26 -11.56
CA ALA A 84 -0.51 10.95 -12.86
C ALA A 84 -1.52 10.36 -13.89
N HIS A 85 -2.75 10.89 -13.92
CA HIS A 85 -3.79 10.49 -14.86
C HIS A 85 -3.79 11.41 -16.08
N ARG A 86 -4.11 10.86 -17.25
CA ARG A 86 -4.27 11.63 -18.50
C ARG A 86 -5.54 12.48 -18.54
N GLY A 87 -6.52 12.19 -17.69
CA GLY A 87 -7.80 12.89 -17.67
C GLY A 87 -8.45 12.88 -16.29
N THR A 88 -9.53 13.64 -16.17
CA THR A 88 -10.12 13.96 -14.86
C THR A 88 -11.21 13.01 -14.40
N ARG A 89 -11.62 12.02 -15.20
CA ARG A 89 -12.77 11.14 -14.87
C ARG A 89 -12.70 10.58 -13.44
N THR A 90 -11.56 10.02 -13.05
CA THR A 90 -11.37 9.48 -11.69
C THR A 90 -11.14 10.59 -10.66
N ALA A 91 -10.45 11.68 -11.03
CA ALA A 91 -10.23 12.83 -10.15
C ALA A 91 -11.55 13.52 -9.74
N SER A 92 -12.50 13.59 -10.67
CA SER A 92 -13.84 14.17 -10.47
C SER A 92 -14.62 13.51 -9.34
N THR A 93 -14.33 12.23 -9.03
CA THR A 93 -14.98 11.54 -7.92
C THR A 93 -14.60 12.18 -6.59
N TYR A 94 -13.31 12.49 -6.40
CA TYR A 94 -12.81 13.08 -5.16
C TYR A 94 -13.25 14.54 -5.01
N THR A 95 -13.17 15.33 -6.08
CA THR A 95 -13.58 16.75 -6.05
C THR A 95 -15.08 16.89 -5.83
N ARG A 96 -15.92 16.10 -6.53
CA ARG A 96 -17.38 16.11 -6.32
C ARG A 96 -17.78 15.71 -4.90
N GLU A 97 -17.04 14.78 -4.29
CA GLU A 97 -17.29 14.42 -2.89
C GLU A 97 -16.95 15.57 -1.94
N ALA A 98 -15.75 16.17 -2.10
CA ALA A 98 -15.31 17.31 -1.29
C ALA A 98 -16.19 18.55 -1.49
N ASP A 99 -16.59 18.85 -2.72
CA ASP A 99 -17.37 20.04 -3.07
C ASP A 99 -18.83 19.94 -2.63
N ARG A 100 -19.38 18.73 -2.48
CA ARG A 100 -20.79 18.54 -2.08
C ARG A 100 -21.12 19.30 -0.79
N GLN A 101 -20.24 19.20 0.21
CA GLN A 101 -20.44 19.88 1.49
C GLN A 101 -20.33 21.40 1.32
N ARG A 102 -19.27 21.88 0.67
CA ARG A 102 -19.04 23.32 0.44
C ARG A 102 -20.17 23.97 -0.37
N LEU A 103 -20.66 23.28 -1.39
CA LEU A 103 -21.76 23.74 -2.23
C LEU A 103 -23.08 23.78 -1.46
N SER A 104 -23.31 22.80 -0.58
CA SER A 104 -24.47 22.84 0.32
C SER A 104 -24.41 24.05 1.26
N ASP A 105 -23.28 24.26 1.93
CA ASP A 105 -23.11 25.36 2.88
C ASP A 105 -23.24 26.72 2.18
N SER A 106 -22.55 26.90 1.05
CA SER A 106 -22.65 28.12 0.25
C SER A 106 -24.05 28.35 -0.33
N GLY A 107 -24.78 27.27 -0.66
CA GLY A 107 -26.18 27.33 -1.09
C GLY A 107 -27.09 27.89 0.00
N TRP A 108 -26.93 27.41 1.24
CA TRP A 108 -27.69 27.92 2.39
C TRP A 108 -27.40 29.38 2.70
N GLU A 109 -26.15 29.81 2.61
CA GLU A 109 -25.79 31.22 2.82
C GLU A 109 -26.43 32.14 1.77
N LYS A 110 -26.49 31.71 0.51
CA LYS A 110 -27.19 32.45 -0.55
C LYS A 110 -28.70 32.57 -0.27
N VAL A 111 -29.33 31.49 0.20
CA VAL A 111 -30.75 31.51 0.58
C VAL A 111 -30.99 32.46 1.75
N LYS A 112 -30.19 32.40 2.82
CA LYS A 112 -30.28 33.34 3.95
C LYS A 112 -30.16 34.79 3.50
N ALA A 113 -29.16 35.10 2.66
CA ALA A 113 -28.96 36.44 2.13
C ALA A 113 -30.18 36.92 1.32
N ALA A 114 -30.73 36.06 0.45
CA ALA A 114 -31.94 36.39 -0.31
C ALA A 114 -33.18 36.60 0.58
N THR A 115 -33.31 35.82 1.66
CA THR A 115 -34.47 35.90 2.57
C THR A 115 -34.40 37.14 3.46
N ASN A 116 -33.21 37.55 3.90
CA ASN A 116 -33.01 38.79 4.67
C ASN A 116 -33.33 40.05 3.85
N LEU A 117 -33.09 40.03 2.53
CA LEU A 117 -33.53 41.08 1.62
C LEU A 117 -35.05 41.11 1.40
N ALA A 118 -35.72 39.97 1.60
CA ALA A 118 -37.16 39.83 1.44
C ALA A 118 -37.96 40.16 2.71
N GLN A 119 -37.31 40.46 3.85
CA GLN A 119 -38.02 40.95 5.02
C GLN A 119 -38.45 42.41 4.79
N PRO A 120 -39.76 42.70 4.66
CA PRO A 120 -40.20 44.08 4.52
C PRO A 120 -39.91 44.83 5.82
N SER A 121 -38.93 45.72 5.77
CA SER A 121 -38.74 46.79 6.76
C SER A 121 -39.93 47.73 6.65
N LYS A 122 -40.98 47.43 7.40
CA LYS A 122 -41.97 48.38 7.91
C LYS A 122 -42.95 47.60 8.77
N LYS A 123 -43.00 47.95 10.06
CA LYS A 123 -44.22 47.75 10.85
C LYS A 123 -45.34 48.44 10.07
N VAL A 124 -46.17 47.67 9.38
CA VAL A 124 -47.41 48.15 8.80
C VAL A 124 -48.27 48.58 9.98
N GLY A 125 -48.35 49.89 10.19
CA GLY A 125 -49.16 50.49 11.24
C GLY A 125 -50.61 50.04 11.06
N ARG A 126 -51.17 49.41 12.09
CA ARG A 126 -52.59 49.10 12.16
C ARG A 126 -53.34 50.41 12.39
N THR A 127 -53.70 51.11 11.31
CA THR A 127 -54.67 52.20 11.35
C THR A 127 -56.04 51.63 11.06
N GLY A 128 -56.90 51.57 12.07
CA GLY A 128 -58.30 51.22 11.95
C GLY A 128 -58.87 50.75 13.28
N GLY A 129 -59.87 51.41 13.88
CA GLY A 129 -60.63 52.56 13.42
C GLY A 129 -61.47 53.11 14.56
N GLU A 130 -61.69 54.42 14.53
CA GLU A 130 -62.75 55.08 15.30
C GLU A 130 -64.09 54.72 14.67
N THR A 131 -65.06 54.34 15.50
CA THR A 131 -66.47 54.29 15.14
C THR A 131 -67.25 55.11 16.17
N PRO A 132 -68.39 55.72 15.77
CA PRO A 132 -68.95 56.96 16.35
C PRO A 132 -69.41 56.87 17.80
#